data_AF-A0ABD5MTM5-F1
#
_entry.id   AF-A0ABD5MTM5-F1
#
_cell.length_a   1.000
_cell.length_b   1.000
_cell.length_c   1.000
_cell.angle_alpha   90.00
_cell.angle_beta   90.00
_cell.angle_gamma   90.00
#
_symmetry.space_group_name_H-M   'P 1'
#
loop_
_entity.id
_entity.type
_entity.pdbx_description
1 polymer ?
#
loop_
_entity_poly.entity_id
_entity_poly.type
_entity_poly.pdbx_seq_one_letter_code
_entity_poly.pdbx_strand_id
1 'polypeptide(L)' 'MGIFSDFREVIKGLKHKKIGEKTIKVCPKCESNQIMMTTGLDTYPRMYGITPRKYVCTECGYSGSIIMEQPEKGTN' A
#
# COMPACT_ATOMS: atom_id res chain seq x y z
N MET A 1 19.60 -21.50 -28.24
CA MET A 1 18.44 -21.41 -27.32
C MET A 1 18.99 -21.13 -25.94
N GLY A 2 19.08 -19.86 -25.56
CA GLY A 2 19.82 -19.44 -24.37
C GLY A 2 18.89 -19.29 -23.17
N ILE A 3 19.09 -20.12 -22.15
CA ILE A 3 18.37 -20.16 -20.85
C ILE A 3 18.24 -18.75 -20.22
N PHE A 4 19.21 -17.86 -20.43
CA PHE A 4 19.18 -16.48 -19.94
C PHE A 4 18.05 -15.61 -20.53
N SER A 5 17.57 -15.95 -21.72
CA SER A 5 16.47 -15.23 -22.39
C SER A 5 15.15 -15.49 -21.67
N ASP A 6 14.91 -16.75 -21.29
CA ASP A 6 13.70 -17.21 -20.61
C ASP A 6 13.59 -16.61 -19.20
N PHE A 7 14.69 -16.58 -18.44
CA PHE A 7 14.73 -15.91 -17.13
C PHE A 7 14.38 -14.43 -17.22
N ARG A 8 14.79 -13.74 -18.29
CA ARG A 8 14.50 -12.32 -18.49
C ARG A 8 13.03 -12.07 -18.78
N GLU A 9 12.34 -13.00 -19.45
CA GLU A 9 10.90 -12.95 -19.67
C GLU A 9 10.11 -13.23 -18.39
N VAL A 10 10.54 -14.21 -17.60
CA VAL A 10 9.93 -14.50 -16.29
C VAL A 10 10.03 -13.29 -15.35
N ILE A 11 11.19 -12.62 -15.31
CA ILE A 11 11.38 -11.38 -14.53
C ILE A 11 10.46 -10.25 -15.03
N LYS A 12 10.22 -10.15 -16.34
CA LYS A 12 9.27 -9.17 -16.90
C LYS A 12 7.83 -9.47 -16.49
N GLY A 13 7.41 -10.74 -16.47
CA GLY A 13 6.08 -11.14 -16.01
C GLY A 13 5.88 -10.96 -14.49
N LEU A 14 6.97 -11.08 -13.71
CA LEU A 14 6.97 -10.85 -12.26
C LEU A 14 6.96 -9.37 -11.87
N LYS A 15 7.17 -8.42 -12.80
CA LYS A 15 6.97 -6.99 -12.55
C LYS A 15 5.47 -6.67 -12.39
N HIS A 16 4.93 -7.02 -11.24
CA HIS A 16 3.62 -6.54 -10.79
C HIS A 16 3.75 -5.09 -10.33
N LYS A 17 2.88 -4.24 -10.87
CA LYS A 17 2.84 -2.77 -10.77
C LYS A 17 3.98 -2.08 -11.51
N LYS A 18 3.65 -1.14 -12.40
CA LYS A 18 4.65 -0.26 -13.01
C LYS A 18 5.32 0.49 -11.86
N ILE A 19 6.61 0.25 -11.66
CA ILE A 19 7.47 1.09 -10.82
C ILE A 19 7.27 2.53 -11.32
N GLY A 20 6.49 3.33 -10.60
CA GLY A 20 6.14 4.70 -10.99
C GLY A 20 4.65 5.04 -11.11
N GLU A 21 3.71 4.08 -11.07
CA GLU A 21 2.29 4.42 -10.93
C GLU A 21 2.04 4.95 -9.52
N LYS A 22 1.78 6.25 -9.41
CA LYS A 22 1.41 6.87 -8.14
C LYS A 22 0.08 6.29 -7.69
N THR A 23 0.05 5.75 -6.47
CA THR A 23 -1.16 5.23 -5.84
C THR A 23 -1.50 6.09 -4.64
N ILE A 24 -2.77 6.46 -4.54
CA ILE A 24 -3.33 7.12 -3.36
C ILE A 24 -3.84 6.07 -2.38
N LYS A 25 -3.68 6.37 -1.09
CA LYS A 25 -4.18 5.53 0.00
C LYS A 25 -5.55 6.07 0.42
N VAL A 26 -6.57 5.23 0.32
CA VAL A 26 -7.94 5.55 0.69
C VAL A 26 -8.45 4.66 1.81
N CYS A 27 -9.46 5.15 2.52
CA CYS A 27 -10.22 4.39 3.49
C CYS A 27 -10.97 3.23 2.81
N PRO A 28 -10.85 1.98 3.30
CA PRO A 28 -11.57 0.85 2.71
C PRO A 28 -13.09 0.90 2.89
N LYS A 29 -13.60 1.75 3.80
CA LYS A 29 -15.02 1.82 4.14
C LYS A 29 -15.77 2.94 3.43
N CYS A 30 -15.14 4.10 3.26
CA CYS A 30 -15.77 5.29 2.70
C CYS A 30 -15.00 5.88 1.50
N GLU A 31 -13.90 5.26 1.09
CA GLU A 31 -13.06 5.69 -0.04
C GLU A 31 -12.43 7.09 0.12
N SER A 32 -12.54 7.69 1.31
CA SER A 32 -11.91 8.99 1.59
C SER A 32 -10.38 8.88 1.60
N ASN A 33 -9.72 9.88 1.02
CA ASN A 33 -8.27 10.08 1.11
C ASN A 33 -7.82 10.56 2.52
N GLN A 34 -8.76 10.91 3.39
CA GLN A 34 -8.46 11.36 4.76
C GLN A 34 -8.26 10.17 5.70
N ILE A 35 -7.22 9.39 5.44
CA ILE A 35 -6.78 8.27 6.28
C ILE A 35 -5.39 8.57 6.84
N MET A 36 -5.30 8.64 8.17
CA MET A 36 -4.08 8.98 8.89
C MET A 36 -3.51 7.76 9.59
N MET A 37 -2.20 7.58 9.53
CA MET A 37 -1.52 6.52 10.27
C MET A 37 -1.37 6.93 11.74
N THR A 38 -1.84 6.10 12.66
CA THR A 38 -1.66 6.35 14.09
C THR A 38 -0.20 6.07 14.47
N THR A 39 0.48 7.10 14.95
CA THR A 39 1.79 7.06 15.60
C THR A 39 1.62 6.91 17.12
N GLY A 40 0.97 5.84 17.55
CA GLY A 40 0.81 5.53 18.99
C GLY A 40 2.08 4.97 19.62
N LEU A 41 2.11 4.93 20.96
CA LEU A 41 3.15 4.42 21.88
C LEU A 41 3.57 2.94 21.70
N ASP A 42 3.24 2.33 20.57
CA ASP A 42 3.64 0.96 20.17
C ASP A 42 4.96 0.96 19.39
N THR A 43 5.85 1.94 19.62
CA THR A 43 7.12 2.07 18.88
C THR A 43 8.00 0.83 19.06
N TYR A 44 8.09 0.33 20.30
CA TYR A 44 8.90 -0.85 20.61
C TYR A 44 8.33 -2.12 19.95
N PRO A 45 7.05 -2.50 20.12
CA PRO A 45 6.45 -3.61 19.37
C PRO A 45 6.49 -3.45 17.85
N ARG A 46 6.33 -2.23 17.30
CA ARG A 46 6.45 -1.98 15.86
C ARG A 46 7.87 -2.16 15.34
N MET A 47 8.88 -1.77 16.11
CA MET A 47 10.28 -1.88 15.71
C MET A 47 10.68 -3.35 15.50
N TYR A 48 10.14 -4.25 16.33
CA TYR A 48 10.33 -5.69 16.21
C TYR A 48 9.30 -6.39 15.31
N GLY A 49 8.45 -5.63 14.61
CA GLY A 49 7.47 -6.19 13.66
C GLY A 49 6.30 -6.94 14.31
N ILE A 50 6.09 -6.77 15.62
CA ILE A 50 5.06 -7.48 16.39
C ILE A 50 3.68 -6.85 16.17
N THR A 51 3.62 -5.53 15.98
CA THR A 51 2.34 -4.80 15.85
C THR A 51 2.22 -4.13 14.49
N PRO A 52 1.12 -4.37 13.75
CA PRO A 52 0.92 -3.73 12.46
C PRO A 52 0.64 -2.22 12.60
N ARG A 53 0.86 -1.48 11.51
CA ARG A 53 0.46 -0.07 11.42
C ARG A 53 -1.06 0.01 11.52
N LYS A 54 -1.57 0.87 12.40
CA LYS A 54 -2.99 1.20 12.51
C LYS A 54 -3.24 2.53 11.83
N TYR A 55 -4.35 2.62 11.14
CA TYR A 55 -4.82 3.79 10.41
C TYR A 55 -6.20 4.17 10.93
N VAL A 56 -6.46 5.47 10.98
CA VAL A 56 -7.73 6.06 11.39
C VAL A 56 -8.22 6.97 10.29
N CYS A 57 -9.48 6.80 9.87
CA CYS A 57 -10.14 7.70 8.94
C CYS A 57 -10.91 8.77 9.71
N THR A 58 -10.67 10.04 9.38
CA THR A 58 -11.34 11.19 10.03
C THR A 58 -12.79 11.36 9.58
N GLU A 59 -13.15 10.88 8.38
CA GLU A 59 -14.50 11.00 7.83
C GLU A 59 -15.48 9.99 8.43
N CYS A 60 -15.15 8.69 8.40
CA CYS A 60 -16.09 7.63 8.81
C CYS A 60 -15.74 6.93 10.13
N GLY A 61 -14.65 7.34 10.79
CA GLY A 61 -14.18 6.75 12.04
C GLY A 61 -13.61 5.33 11.91
N TYR A 62 -13.31 4.85 10.70
CA TYR A 62 -12.65 3.56 10.50
C TYR A 62 -11.30 3.53 11.24
N SER A 63 -11.06 2.50 12.06
CA SER A 63 -9.79 2.25 12.73
C SER A 63 -9.31 0.82 12.46
N GLY A 64 -8.19 0.64 11.77
CA GLY A 64 -7.69 -0.69 11.41
C GLY A 64 -6.34 -0.68 10.73
N SER A 65 -5.77 -1.86 10.44
CA SER A 65 -4.46 -1.98 9.78
C SER A 65 -4.53 -2.06 8.26
N ILE A 66 -5.73 -2.15 7.69
CA ILE A 66 -5.96 -2.29 6.26
C ILE A 66 -6.14 -0.90 5.63
N ILE A 67 -5.46 -0.70 4.51
CA ILE A 67 -5.61 0.45 3.61
C ILE A 67 -5.95 -0.05 2.21
N MET A 68 -6.67 0.77 1.45
CA MET A 68 -6.94 0.49 0.04
C MET A 68 -6.05 1.41 -0.81
N GLU A 69 -5.32 0.82 -1.76
CA GLU A 69 -4.53 1.57 -2.73
C GLU A 69 -5.34 1.71 -4.01
N GLN A 70 -5.56 2.95 -4.46
CA GLN A 70 -6.17 3.22 -5.75
C GLN A 70 -5.12 3.87 -6.67
N PRO A 71 -5.10 3.53 -7.97
CA PRO A 71 -4.27 4.27 -8.92
C PRO A 71 -4.71 5.73 -8.92
N GLU A 72 -3.75 6.66 -8.84
CA GLU A 72 -4.05 8.06 -9.13
C GLU A 72 -4.60 8.10 -10.55
N LYS A 73 -5.89 8.45 -10.69
CA LYS A 73 -6.45 8.77 -12.00
C LYS A 73 -5.64 9.95 -12.51
N GLY A 74 -4.70 9.70 -13.42
CA GLY A 74 -3.99 10.75 -14.11
C GLY A 74 -5.03 11.70 -14.67
N THR A 75 -5.04 12.93 -14.16
CA THR A 75 -5.69 14.05 -14.83
C THR A 75 -4.97 14.19 -16.17
N ASN A 76 -5.58 13.63 -17.23
CA ASN A 76 -5.35 14.06 -18.60
C ASN A 76 -5.99 15.43 -18.79
#